data_AF-L7F1G1-F1
#
_entry.id   AF-L7F1G1-F1
#
_cell.length_a   1.000
_cell.length_b   1.000
_cell.length_c   1.000
_cell.angle_alpha   90.00
_cell.angle_beta   90.00
_cell.angle_gamma   90.00
#
_symmetry.space_group_name_H-M   'P 1'
#
loop_
_entity.id
_entity.type
_entity.pdbx_description
1 polymer ?
#
loop_
_entity_poly.entity_id
_entity_poly.type
_entity_poly.pdbx_seq_one_letter_code
_entity_poly.pdbx_strand_id
1 'polypeptide(L)'
;MPLGPDIPLSSKLAVLLSRKRGADGKTPSTRAIAAATAETPGGKPAMTHQVVNELLNGVKTNPTSAQLAGLARALGSPVAYLLPGYNGLTSLSVYEEYQDAREALRLIHDLGEAGAAELLEAAREIRLRHGHSDLTVPEVPEPLPPAPEPPRPGRRRRLSFTEAAERAVSDLEGT
;
A
#
# COMPACT_ATOMS: atom_id res chain seq x y z
N MET A 1 -11.82 -19.80 -2.64
CA MET A 1 -11.37 -19.09 -1.43
C MET A 1 -12.57 -18.98 -0.50
N PRO A 2 -12.56 -19.59 0.69
CA PRO A 2 -13.60 -19.31 1.68
C PRO A 2 -13.59 -17.81 1.98
N LEU A 3 -14.78 -17.21 2.12
CA LEU A 3 -14.89 -15.81 2.52
C LEU A 3 -14.35 -15.71 3.95
N GLY A 4 -13.24 -14.97 4.11
CA GLY A 4 -12.74 -14.66 5.44
C GLY A 4 -13.74 -13.76 6.20
N PRO A 5 -13.53 -13.54 7.51
CA PRO A 5 -14.35 -12.56 8.23
C PRO A 5 -14.28 -11.21 7.50
N ASP A 6 -15.42 -10.51 7.40
CA ASP A 6 -15.47 -9.24 6.69
C ASP A 6 -14.63 -8.19 7.42
N ILE A 7 -13.44 -7.91 6.89
CA ILE A 7 -12.57 -6.84 7.36
C ILE A 7 -13.07 -5.53 6.72
N PRO A 8 -13.35 -4.48 7.53
CA PRO A 8 -13.78 -3.20 7.00
C PRO A 8 -12.80 -2.63 5.98
N LEU A 9 -13.34 -1.99 4.93
CA LEU A 9 -12.53 -1.35 3.89
C LEU A 9 -11.50 -0.38 4.48
N SER A 10 -11.88 0.42 5.49
CA SER A 10 -10.97 1.35 6.18
C SER A 10 -9.76 0.64 6.79
N SER A 11 -9.95 -0.54 7.40
CA SER A 11 -8.87 -1.36 7.94
C SER A 11 -7.93 -1.87 6.85
N LYS A 12 -8.49 -2.34 5.72
CA LYS A 12 -7.68 -2.75 4.56
C LYS A 12 -6.87 -1.58 3.99
N LEU A 13 -7.48 -0.40 3.88
CA LEU A 13 -6.80 0.81 3.44
C LEU A 13 -5.68 1.24 4.40
N ALA A 14 -5.87 1.08 5.72
CA ALA A 14 -4.83 1.37 6.71
C ALA A 14 -3.60 0.46 6.54
N VAL A 15 -3.81 -0.82 6.24
CA VAL A 15 -2.74 -1.77 5.90
C VAL A 15 -2.00 -1.33 4.64
N LEU A 16 -2.71 -0.94 3.58
CA LEU A 16 -2.08 -0.49 2.34
C LEU A 16 -1.30 0.82 2.53
N LEU A 17 -1.81 1.75 3.33
CA LEU A 17 -1.12 3.01 3.65
C LEU A 17 0.16 2.80 4.44
N SER A 18 0.17 1.86 5.40
CA SER A 18 1.38 1.58 6.16
C SER A 18 2.48 1.02 5.26
N ARG A 19 2.12 0.21 4.26
CA ARG A 19 3.03 -0.33 3.24
C ARG A 19 3.51 0.71 2.24
N LYS A 20 2.66 1.66 1.86
CA LYS A 20 2.99 2.72 0.88
C LYS A 20 3.74 3.91 1.48
N ARG A 21 4.29 3.80 2.69
CA ARG A 21 5.17 4.85 3.20
C ARG A 21 6.28 5.13 2.19
N GLY A 22 6.43 6.39 1.81
CA GLY A 22 7.39 6.82 0.80
C GLY A 22 8.84 6.56 1.24
N ALA A 23 9.79 6.82 0.35
CA ALA A 23 11.22 6.73 0.68
C ALA A 23 11.63 7.65 1.86
N ASP A 24 10.83 8.68 2.16
CA ASP A 24 10.98 9.57 3.31
C ASP A 24 10.26 9.07 4.59
N GLY A 25 9.77 7.83 4.57
CA GLY A 25 9.03 7.18 5.64
C GLY A 25 7.62 7.73 5.87
N LYS A 26 7.15 8.70 5.07
CA LYS A 26 5.87 9.35 5.29
C LYS A 26 4.74 8.66 4.55
N THR A 27 3.58 8.62 5.20
CA THR A 27 2.33 8.22 4.53
C THR A 27 1.93 9.27 3.49
N PRO A 28 1.50 8.84 2.29
CA PRO A 28 0.98 9.77 1.28
C PRO A 28 -0.20 10.57 1.83
N SER A 29 -0.25 11.86 1.52
CA SER A 29 -1.41 12.69 1.89
C SER A 29 -2.67 12.25 1.14
N THR A 30 -3.86 12.51 1.69
CA THR A 30 -5.15 12.23 1.01
C THR A 30 -5.28 12.91 -0.35
N ARG A 31 -4.67 14.08 -0.52
CA ARG A 31 -4.58 14.77 -1.82
C ARG A 31 -3.70 14.03 -2.82
N ALA A 32 -2.55 13.53 -2.37
CA ALA A 32 -1.66 12.74 -3.22
C ALA A 32 -2.32 11.41 -3.63
N ILE A 33 -3.01 10.75 -2.70
CA ILE A 33 -3.77 9.52 -2.98
C ILE A 33 -4.87 9.81 -4.00
N ALA A 34 -5.67 10.85 -3.79
CA ALA A 34 -6.73 11.23 -4.73
C ALA A 34 -6.17 11.48 -6.14
N ALA A 35 -5.09 12.26 -6.26
CA ALA A 35 -4.44 12.50 -7.54
C ALA A 35 -3.97 11.19 -8.21
N ALA A 36 -3.41 10.26 -7.44
CA ALA A 36 -2.96 8.95 -7.92
C ALA A 36 -4.09 7.99 -8.30
N THR A 37 -5.37 8.32 -8.01
CA THR A 37 -6.51 7.51 -8.48
C THR A 37 -6.84 7.70 -9.95
N ALA A 38 -6.24 8.69 -10.62
CA ALA A 38 -6.40 8.90 -12.05
C ALA A 38 -5.95 7.65 -12.85
N GLU A 39 -6.56 7.43 -14.01
CA GLU A 39 -6.19 6.32 -14.91
C GLU A 39 -4.85 6.54 -15.61
N THR A 40 -4.56 7.80 -15.92
CA THR A 40 -3.33 8.23 -16.57
C THR A 40 -2.64 9.31 -15.74
N PRO A 41 -1.30 9.45 -15.85
CA PRO A 41 -0.59 10.56 -15.21
C PRO A 41 -1.18 11.92 -15.65
N GLY A 42 -1.63 12.72 -14.69
CA GLY A 42 -2.29 14.02 -14.95
C GLY A 42 -3.76 13.94 -15.36
N GLY A 43 -4.34 12.74 -15.42
CA GLY A 43 -5.76 12.53 -15.71
C GLY A 43 -6.70 12.96 -14.58
N LYS A 44 -8.00 12.93 -14.85
CA LYS A 44 -9.03 13.23 -13.84
C LYS A 44 -9.03 12.15 -12.75
N PRO A 45 -8.92 12.51 -11.46
CA PRO A 45 -9.07 11.57 -10.36
C PRO A 45 -10.42 10.84 -10.37
N ALA A 46 -10.42 9.56 -10.00
CA ALA A 46 -11.65 8.80 -9.81
C ALA A 46 -12.46 9.28 -8.59
N MET A 47 -11.81 9.97 -7.65
CA MET A 47 -12.45 10.56 -6.47
C MET A 47 -11.70 11.77 -5.94
N THR A 48 -12.40 12.59 -5.15
CA THR A 48 -11.82 13.74 -4.46
C THR A 48 -11.08 13.30 -3.20
N HIS A 49 -10.17 14.15 -2.71
CA HIS A 49 -9.45 13.92 -1.45
C HIS A 49 -10.38 13.83 -0.23
N GLN A 50 -11.55 14.49 -0.26
CA GLN A 50 -12.57 14.35 0.78
C GLN A 50 -13.14 12.94 0.80
N VAL A 51 -13.49 12.38 -0.36
CA VAL A 51 -13.99 11.00 -0.48
C VAL A 51 -12.92 10.00 -0.02
N VAL A 52 -11.64 10.21 -0.38
CA VAL A 52 -10.54 9.40 0.15
C VAL A 52 -10.51 9.45 1.68
N ASN A 53 -10.60 10.64 2.26
CA ASN A 53 -10.60 10.80 3.72
C ASN A 53 -11.80 10.12 4.40
N GLU A 54 -12.99 10.22 3.82
CA GLU A 54 -14.19 9.55 4.32
C GLU A 54 -14.07 8.02 4.29
N LEU A 55 -13.46 7.46 3.23
CA LEU A 55 -13.20 6.02 3.11
C LEU A 55 -12.14 5.55 4.12
N LEU A 56 -11.06 6.31 4.30
CA LEU A 56 -10.01 5.98 5.28
C LEU A 56 -10.54 5.97 6.71
N ASN A 57 -11.46 6.86 7.04
CA ASN A 57 -12.08 6.93 8.36
C ASN A 57 -13.30 6.00 8.50
N GLY A 58 -13.69 5.28 7.46
CA GLY A 58 -14.86 4.39 7.47
C GLY A 58 -16.22 5.11 7.53
N VAL A 59 -16.26 6.43 7.32
CA VAL A 59 -17.50 7.21 7.21
C VAL A 59 -18.25 6.83 5.94
N LYS A 60 -17.51 6.66 4.84
CA LYS A 60 -18.02 6.05 3.61
C LYS A 60 -17.50 4.62 3.53
N THR A 61 -18.38 3.68 3.20
CA THR A 61 -18.04 2.24 3.16
C THR A 61 -18.28 1.60 1.80
N ASN A 62 -19.10 2.24 0.94
CA ASN A 62 -19.52 1.71 -0.35
C ASN A 62 -19.01 2.59 -1.51
N PRO A 63 -17.71 2.54 -1.87
CA PRO A 63 -17.20 3.16 -3.09
C PRO A 63 -17.69 2.42 -4.35
N THR A 64 -17.71 3.10 -5.49
CA THR A 64 -18.00 2.46 -6.79
C THR A 64 -16.84 1.59 -7.27
N SER A 65 -17.08 0.70 -8.24
CA SER A 65 -16.03 -0.12 -8.86
C SER A 65 -14.88 0.72 -9.44
N ALA A 66 -15.19 1.84 -10.11
CA ALA A 66 -14.17 2.78 -10.62
C ALA A 66 -13.34 3.41 -9.48
N GLN A 67 -13.98 3.71 -8.34
CA GLN A 67 -13.30 4.23 -7.16
C GLN A 67 -12.38 3.18 -6.53
N LEU A 68 -12.83 1.92 -6.45
CA LEU A 68 -12.00 0.80 -5.98
C LEU A 68 -10.80 0.57 -6.87
N ALA A 69 -10.98 0.54 -8.19
CA ALA A 69 -9.88 0.40 -9.15
C ALA A 69 -8.88 1.57 -9.05
N GLY A 70 -9.38 2.79 -8.90
CA GLY A 70 -8.57 3.98 -8.66
C GLY A 70 -7.76 3.88 -7.37
N LEU A 71 -8.35 3.42 -6.27
CA LEU A 71 -7.64 3.21 -4.99
C LEU A 71 -6.61 2.10 -5.07
N ALA A 72 -6.96 0.97 -5.68
CA ALA A 72 -6.07 -0.17 -5.89
C ALA A 72 -4.81 0.26 -6.64
N ARG A 73 -4.97 1.02 -7.74
CA ARG A 73 -3.85 1.63 -8.47
C ARG A 73 -3.08 2.63 -7.62
N ALA A 74 -3.80 3.54 -6.94
CA ALA A 74 -3.20 4.57 -6.11
C ALA A 74 -2.41 4.01 -4.92
N LEU A 75 -2.71 2.78 -4.48
CA LEU A 75 -2.06 2.12 -3.34
C LEU A 75 -1.15 0.96 -3.74
N GLY A 76 -1.15 0.55 -5.01
CA GLY A 76 -0.32 -0.56 -5.49
C GLY A 76 -0.80 -1.91 -4.93
N SER A 77 -2.10 -2.17 -5.00
CA SER A 77 -2.73 -3.39 -4.47
C SER A 77 -3.64 -4.02 -5.52
N PRO A 78 -3.82 -5.36 -5.49
CA PRO A 78 -4.93 -6.03 -6.16
C PRO A 78 -6.28 -5.38 -5.82
N VAL A 79 -7.13 -5.15 -6.81
CA VAL A 79 -8.46 -4.53 -6.59
C VAL A 79 -9.36 -5.46 -5.78
N ALA A 80 -9.22 -6.77 -5.96
CA ALA A 80 -9.98 -7.79 -5.26
C ALA A 80 -9.79 -7.70 -3.74
N TYR A 81 -8.61 -7.30 -3.26
CA TYR A 81 -8.36 -7.16 -1.83
C TYR A 81 -9.28 -6.12 -1.17
N LEU A 82 -9.73 -5.10 -1.92
CA LEU A 82 -10.63 -4.07 -1.40
C LEU A 82 -12.10 -4.53 -1.34
N LEU A 83 -12.43 -5.71 -1.87
CA LEU A 83 -13.78 -6.27 -1.85
C LEU A 83 -14.07 -6.98 -0.50
N PRO A 84 -15.34 -7.01 -0.05
CA PRO A 84 -15.75 -7.81 1.10
C PRO A 84 -15.38 -9.30 0.94
N GLY A 85 -14.99 -9.95 2.03
CA GLY A 85 -14.60 -11.37 2.07
C GLY A 85 -13.22 -11.73 1.46
N TYR A 86 -12.56 -10.82 0.74
CA TYR A 86 -11.24 -11.05 0.13
C TYR A 86 -10.12 -10.41 0.94
N ASN A 87 -9.53 -11.17 1.87
CA ASN A 87 -8.52 -10.65 2.80
C ASN A 87 -7.08 -11.05 2.45
N GLY A 88 -6.92 -11.96 1.48
CA GLY A 88 -5.62 -12.54 1.11
C GLY A 88 -4.75 -11.61 0.28
N LEU A 89 -4.21 -10.54 0.87
CA LEU A 89 -3.38 -9.59 0.12
C LEU A 89 -2.17 -10.28 -0.52
N THR A 90 -1.43 -11.10 0.23
CA THR A 90 -0.28 -11.85 -0.32
C THR A 90 -0.70 -12.79 -1.45
N SER A 91 -1.75 -13.60 -1.26
CA SER A 91 -2.17 -14.56 -2.28
C SER A 91 -2.73 -13.89 -3.54
N LEU A 92 -3.46 -12.79 -3.39
CA LEU A 92 -3.96 -11.98 -4.50
C LEU A 92 -2.83 -11.30 -5.26
N SER A 93 -1.82 -10.75 -4.55
CA SER A 93 -0.63 -10.19 -5.19
C SER A 93 0.11 -11.25 -6.00
N VAL A 94 0.32 -12.44 -5.42
CA VAL A 94 0.97 -13.55 -6.15
C VAL A 94 0.17 -13.94 -7.40
N TYR A 95 -1.16 -14.03 -7.25
CA TYR A 95 -2.04 -14.38 -8.37
C TYR A 95 -2.00 -13.35 -9.50
N GLU A 96 -1.94 -12.05 -9.21
CA GLU A 96 -1.89 -11.00 -10.24
C GLU A 96 -0.49 -10.87 -10.88
N GLU A 97 0.58 -10.98 -10.09
CA GLU A 97 1.95 -10.71 -10.53
C GLU A 97 2.61 -11.89 -11.25
N TYR A 98 2.36 -13.13 -10.84
CA TYR A 98 3.10 -14.30 -11.33
C TYR A 98 2.23 -15.18 -12.23
N GLN A 99 2.55 -15.23 -13.53
CA GLN A 99 1.84 -16.09 -14.48
C GLN A 99 1.95 -17.57 -14.12
N ASP A 100 3.12 -18.03 -13.70
CA ASP A 100 3.36 -19.43 -13.34
C ASP A 100 2.56 -19.85 -12.11
N ALA A 101 2.28 -18.93 -11.17
CA ALA A 101 1.42 -19.21 -10.03
C ALA A 101 -0.03 -19.46 -10.47
N ARG A 102 -0.52 -18.71 -11.47
CA ARG A 102 -1.85 -18.94 -12.05
C ARG A 102 -1.90 -20.27 -12.80
N GLU A 103 -0.83 -20.63 -13.50
CA GLU A 103 -0.75 -21.90 -14.20
C GLU A 103 -0.74 -23.09 -13.22
N ALA A 104 0.06 -23.02 -12.15
CA ALA A 104 0.06 -24.03 -11.09
C ALA A 104 -1.34 -24.23 -10.50
N LEU A 105 -2.07 -23.15 -10.21
CA LEU A 105 -3.45 -23.23 -9.72
C LEU A 105 -4.43 -23.84 -10.74
N ARG A 106 -4.21 -23.62 -12.04
CA ARG A 106 -5.01 -24.22 -13.11
C ARG A 106 -4.76 -25.72 -13.21
N LEU A 107 -3.51 -26.15 -13.12
CA LEU A 107 -3.12 -27.56 -13.20
C LEU A 107 -3.70 -28.41 -12.06
N ILE A 108 -3.88 -27.83 -10.88
CA ILE A 108 -4.46 -28.56 -9.73
C ILE A 108 -5.99 -28.52 -9.67
N HIS A 109 -6.67 -27.80 -10.57
CA HIS A 109 -8.11 -27.56 -10.49
C HIS A 109 -8.92 -28.87 -10.40
N ASP A 110 -8.58 -29.85 -11.24
CA ASP A 110 -9.29 -31.13 -11.34
C ASP A 110 -8.79 -32.18 -10.33
N LEU A 111 -7.75 -31.87 -9.56
CA LEU A 111 -7.15 -32.77 -8.57
C LEU A 111 -7.78 -32.64 -7.17
N GLY A 112 -8.61 -31.62 -6.96
CA GLY A 112 -9.33 -31.40 -5.71
C GLY A 112 -8.41 -31.20 -4.48
N GLU A 113 -8.87 -31.64 -3.31
CA GLU A 113 -8.16 -31.44 -2.04
C GLU A 113 -6.80 -32.15 -2.00
N ALA A 114 -6.69 -33.33 -2.62
CA ALA A 114 -5.45 -34.09 -2.67
C ALA A 114 -4.35 -33.35 -3.44
N GLY A 115 -4.67 -32.83 -4.65
CA GLY A 115 -3.71 -32.04 -5.42
C GLY A 115 -3.33 -30.73 -4.74
N ALA A 116 -4.27 -30.08 -4.03
CA ALA A 116 -3.97 -28.90 -3.23
C ALA A 116 -3.00 -29.20 -2.07
N ALA A 117 -3.17 -30.34 -1.39
CA ALA A 117 -2.28 -30.77 -0.32
C ALA A 117 -0.86 -31.07 -0.85
N GLU A 118 -0.75 -31.78 -1.98
CA GLU A 118 0.55 -32.05 -2.62
C GLU A 118 1.26 -30.77 -3.07
N LEU A 119 0.53 -29.82 -3.66
CA LEU A 119 1.09 -28.53 -4.05
C LEU A 119 1.60 -27.73 -2.84
N LEU A 120 0.89 -27.79 -1.72
CA LEU A 120 1.30 -27.13 -0.47
C LEU A 120 2.59 -27.74 0.10
N GLU A 121 2.70 -29.06 0.13
CA GLU A 121 3.93 -29.74 0.58
C GLU A 121 5.11 -29.41 -0.34
N ALA A 122 4.93 -29.49 -1.66
CA ALA A 122 5.97 -29.11 -2.62
C ALA A 122 6.41 -27.64 -2.44
N ALA A 123 5.48 -26.72 -2.18
CA ALA A 123 5.80 -25.32 -1.90
C ALA A 123 6.62 -25.15 -0.61
N ARG A 124 6.32 -25.92 0.44
CA ARG A 124 7.08 -25.93 1.71
C ARG A 124 8.49 -26.45 1.51
N GLU A 125 8.66 -27.53 0.75
CA GLU A 125 9.98 -28.08 0.41
C GLU A 125 10.83 -27.11 -0.40
N ILE A 126 10.23 -26.43 -1.39
CA ILE A 126 10.90 -25.38 -2.16
C ILE A 126 11.37 -24.27 -1.22
N ARG A 127 10.51 -23.77 -0.32
CA ARG A 127 10.87 -22.74 0.68
C ARG A 127 12.06 -23.17 1.54
N LEU A 128 12.05 -24.40 2.04
CA LEU A 128 13.13 -24.94 2.86
C LEU A 128 14.46 -25.00 2.08
N ARG A 129 14.43 -25.48 0.82
CA ARG A 129 15.62 -25.51 -0.05
C ARG A 129 16.20 -24.12 -0.31
N HIS A 130 15.36 -23.09 -0.35
CA HIS A 130 15.77 -21.70 -0.50
C HIS A 130 16.12 -21.00 0.82
N GLY A 131 16.23 -21.74 1.93
CA GLY A 131 16.67 -21.21 3.23
C GLY A 131 15.58 -20.46 4.01
N HIS A 132 14.32 -20.54 3.57
CA HIS A 132 13.19 -20.00 4.33
C HIS A 132 12.71 -21.04 5.35
N SER A 133 13.22 -20.93 6.58
CA SER A 133 12.84 -21.80 7.71
C SER A 133 11.42 -21.53 8.22
N ASP A 134 10.88 -20.33 7.98
CA ASP A 134 9.47 -20.03 8.24
C ASP A 134 8.61 -20.53 7.07
N LEU A 135 7.90 -21.62 7.30
CA LEU A 135 6.97 -22.22 6.34
C LEU A 135 5.62 -21.50 6.31
N THR A 136 5.35 -20.60 7.26
CA THR A 136 4.15 -19.78 7.28
C THR A 136 4.42 -18.43 6.63
N VAL A 137 3.80 -18.20 5.47
CA VAL A 137 3.83 -16.87 4.84
C VAL A 137 2.66 -16.06 5.39
N PRO A 138 2.90 -14.88 5.99
CA PRO A 138 1.81 -14.08 6.52
C PRO A 138 0.89 -13.59 5.38
N GLU A 139 -0.41 -13.56 5.66
CA GLU A 139 -1.44 -13.10 4.71
C GLU A 139 -1.25 -11.63 4.29
N VAL A 140 -0.62 -10.85 5.17
CA VAL A 140 -0.16 -9.49 4.92
C VAL A 140 1.34 -9.46 5.23
N PRO A 141 2.21 -9.15 4.25
CA PRO A 141 3.65 -9.06 4.50
C PRO A 141 3.97 -7.94 5.50
N GLU A 142 4.85 -8.19 6.45
CA GLU A 142 5.34 -7.15 7.35
C GLU A 142 6.06 -6.05 6.56
N PRO A 143 5.85 -4.77 6.92
CA PRO A 143 6.58 -3.68 6.28
C PRO A 143 8.08 -3.81 6.57
N LEU A 144 8.92 -3.73 5.53
CA LEU A 144 10.37 -3.67 5.70
C LEU A 144 10.74 -2.44 6.56
N PRO A 145 11.72 -2.56 7.47
CA PRO A 145 12.14 -1.45 8.29
C PRO A 145 12.62 -0.30 7.38
N PRO A 146 12.27 0.96 7.71
CA PRO A 146 12.69 2.10 6.90
C PRO A 146 14.21 2.15 6.85
N ALA A 147 14.75 2.41 5.66
CA ALA A 147 16.17 2.70 5.52
C ALA A 147 16.52 3.90 6.44
N PRO A 148 17.66 3.87 7.15
CA PRO A 148 18.05 4.97 8.03
C PRO A 148 18.07 6.28 7.25
N GLU A 149 17.25 7.25 7.67
CA GLU A 149 17.19 8.54 6.99
C GLU A 149 18.57 9.21 7.07
N PRO A 150 19.10 9.73 5.95
CA PRO A 150 20.21 10.67 6.03
C PRO A 150 19.74 11.88 6.86
N PRO A 151 20.60 12.43 7.73
CA PRO A 151 20.22 13.52 8.62
C PRO A 151 19.66 14.68 7.80
N ARG A 152 18.37 14.97 8.01
CA ARG A 152 17.70 16.05 7.29
C ARG A 152 18.40 17.37 7.65
N PRO A 153 18.85 18.18 6.68
CA PRO A 153 19.37 19.50 6.98
C PRO A 153 18.27 20.30 7.70
N GLY A 154 18.62 20.85 8.86
CA GLY A 154 17.71 21.51 9.77
C GLY A 154 16.82 22.52 9.03
N ARG A 155 15.51 22.42 9.24
CA ARG A 155 14.53 23.37 8.73
C ARG A 155 14.95 24.76 9.19
N ARG A 156 15.44 25.61 8.27
CA ARG A 156 15.73 27.02 8.58
C ARG A 156 14.49 27.62 9.23
N ARG A 157 14.64 27.98 10.51
CA ARG A 157 13.61 28.66 11.30
C ARG A 157 13.21 29.91 10.51
N ARG A 158 11.92 30.10 10.24
CA ARG A 158 11.44 31.35 9.65
C ARG A 158 11.78 32.45 10.66
N LEU A 159 12.70 33.33 10.30
CA LEU A 159 13.03 34.51 11.09
C LEU A 159 11.75 35.33 11.26
N SER A 160 11.52 35.76 12.49
CA SER A 160 10.43 36.69 12.81
C SER A 160 10.63 38.02 12.05
N PHE A 161 9.55 38.78 11.87
CA PHE A 161 9.59 40.04 11.12
C PHE A 161 10.61 41.04 11.70
N THR A 162 10.79 41.01 13.02
CA THR A 162 11.81 41.77 13.76
C THR A 162 13.23 41.29 13.45
N GLU A 163 13.49 39.98 13.43
CA GLU A 163 14.81 39.42 13.08
C GLU A 163 15.19 39.68 11.61
N ALA A 164 14.21 39.76 10.71
CA ALA A 164 14.44 40.12 9.32
C ALA A 164 14.80 41.61 9.16
N ALA A 165 14.19 42.49 9.96
CA ALA A 165 14.46 43.92 9.95
C ALA A 165 15.85 44.24 10.53
N GLU A 166 16.24 43.61 11.64
CA GLU A 166 17.59 43.80 12.24
C GLU A 166 18.70 43.36 11.28
N ARG A 167 18.48 42.27 10.52
CA ARG A 167 19.46 41.79 9.53
C ARG A 167 19.57 42.73 8.32
N ALA A 168 18.46 43.32 7.89
CA ALA A 168 18.46 44.31 6.80
C ALA A 168 19.16 45.62 7.21
N VAL A 169 19.06 46.01 8.49
CA VAL A 169 19.81 47.16 9.04
C VAL A 169 21.30 46.84 9.13
N SER A 170 21.66 45.64 9.61
CA SER A 170 23.06 45.20 9.69
C SER A 170 23.75 45.11 8.32
N ASP A 171 23.04 44.68 7.27
CA ASP A 171 23.59 44.62 5.89
C ASP A 171 23.75 46.02 5.26
N LEU A 172 23.07 47.04 5.80
CA LEU A 172 23.16 48.44 5.39
C LEU A 172 24.27 49.21 6.13
N GLU A 173 24.61 48.79 7.35
CA GLU A 173 25.61 49.47 8.21
C GLU A 173 27.03 48.89 8.10
N GLY A 174 27.22 47.76 7.41
CA GLY A 174 28.51 47.30 6.87
C GLY A 174 29.74 47.41 7.80
N THR A 175 29.88 46.46 8.72
CA THR A 175 31.19 46.05 9.31
C THR A 175 31.29 44.54 9.38
#